data_AF-R0D4E3-F1
#
_entry.id   AF-R0D4E3-F1
#
_cell.length_a   1.000
_cell.length_b   1.000
_cell.length_c   1.000
_cell.angle_alpha   90.00
_cell.angle_beta   90.00
_cell.angle_gamma   90.00
#
_symmetry.space_group_name_H-M   'P 1'
#
loop_
_entity.id
_entity.type
_entity.pdbx_description
1 polymer ?
#
loop_
_entity_poly.entity_id
_entity_poly.type
_entity_poly.pdbx_seq_one_letter_code
_entity_poly.pdbx_strand_id
1 'polypeptide(L)'
;FDREHQIGHAYFIKCASRNDLDAVMRHRVIPLLAEYFYEDWSKVALVLGDAATDKPGRFLERTELKPPIGPDFEGGETRWRWTVRSEFATDAYADFQ
;
A
#
# COMPACT_ATOMS: atom_id res chain seq x y z
N PHE A 1 12.39 12.16 -6.55
CA PHE A 1 11.65 11.36 -7.52
C PHE A 1 12.42 11.39 -8.82
N ASP A 2 12.99 10.25 -9.18
CA ASP A 2 13.81 10.10 -10.38
C ASP A 2 12.94 9.51 -11.50
N ARG A 3 13.08 10.04 -12.72
CA ARG A 3 12.31 9.60 -13.91
C ARG A 3 12.58 8.14 -14.26
N GLU A 4 13.68 7.58 -13.77
CA GLU A 4 14.08 6.20 -14.01
C GLU A 4 13.25 5.16 -13.22
N HIS A 5 12.49 5.58 -12.20
CA HIS A 5 11.71 4.66 -11.34
C HIS A 5 10.24 4.52 -11.78
N GLN A 6 9.99 4.60 -13.10
CA GLN A 6 8.66 4.40 -13.65
C GLN A 6 8.32 2.92 -13.76
N ILE A 7 7.08 2.57 -13.45
CA ILE A 7 6.57 1.21 -13.66
C ILE A 7 6.18 1.07 -15.14
N GLY A 8 6.88 0.18 -15.84
CA GLY A 8 6.58 -0.12 -17.24
C GLY A 8 5.25 -0.86 -17.42
N HIS A 9 4.61 -0.66 -18.57
CA HIS A 9 3.32 -1.28 -18.92
C HIS A 9 3.40 -2.81 -19.06
N ALA A 10 4.60 -3.40 -19.16
CA ALA A 10 4.82 -4.84 -19.33
C ALA A 10 4.14 -5.71 -18.27
N TYR A 11 4.04 -5.23 -17.03
CA TYR A 11 3.35 -5.94 -15.95
C TYR A 11 1.85 -6.17 -16.24
N PHE A 12 1.24 -5.27 -17.01
CA PHE A 12 -0.20 -5.25 -17.24
C PHE A 12 -0.62 -5.83 -18.59
N ILE A 13 0.31 -6.06 -19.52
CA ILE A 13 0.00 -6.54 -20.90
C ILE A 13 -0.83 -7.83 -20.91
N LYS A 14 -0.64 -8.72 -19.94
CA LYS A 14 -1.32 -10.02 -19.86
C LYS A 14 -2.55 -10.03 -18.94
N CYS A 15 -2.93 -8.88 -18.37
CA CYS A 15 -4.11 -8.81 -17.50
C CYS A 15 -5.38 -8.83 -18.34
N ALA A 16 -6.14 -9.92 -18.28
CA ALA A 16 -7.41 -10.07 -18.97
C ALA A 16 -8.61 -9.95 -18.02
N SER A 17 -8.36 -10.01 -16.72
CA SER A 17 -9.38 -9.97 -15.67
C SER A 17 -8.97 -9.11 -14.48
N ARG A 18 -9.95 -8.77 -13.64
CA ARG A 18 -9.72 -8.13 -12.35
C ARG A 18 -8.77 -8.95 -11.47
N ASN A 19 -8.90 -10.28 -11.47
CA ASN A 19 -8.04 -11.15 -10.68
C ASN A 19 -6.57 -11.10 -11.13
N ASP A 20 -6.33 -11.02 -12.44
CA ASP A 20 -4.97 -10.88 -12.98
C ASP A 20 -4.35 -9.54 -12.53
N LEU A 21 -5.15 -8.47 -12.60
CA LEU A 21 -4.73 -7.14 -12.17
C LEU A 21 -4.45 -7.08 -10.67
N ASP A 22 -5.34 -7.67 -9.84
CA ASP A 22 -5.15 -7.78 -8.40
C ASP A 22 -3.87 -8.56 -8.06
N ALA A 23 -3.60 -9.65 -8.78
CA ALA A 23 -2.39 -10.45 -8.62
C ALA A 23 -1.12 -9.67 -9.00
N VAL A 24 -1.13 -8.96 -10.14
CA VAL A 24 -0.02 -8.10 -10.55
C VAL A 24 0.22 -6.98 -9.54
N MET A 25 -0.84 -6.32 -9.08
CA MET A 25 -0.74 -5.26 -8.07
C MET A 25 -0.14 -5.80 -6.76
N ARG A 26 -0.66 -6.91 -6.24
CA ARG A 26 -0.21 -7.51 -4.97
C ARG A 26 1.20 -8.06 -5.02
N HIS A 27 1.58 -8.76 -6.08
CA HIS A 27 2.81 -9.53 -6.12
C HIS A 27 3.95 -8.87 -6.90
N ARG A 28 3.66 -7.81 -7.67
CA ARG A 28 4.66 -7.09 -8.47
C ARG A 28 4.70 -5.61 -8.11
N VAL A 29 3.59 -4.89 -8.28
CA VAL A 29 3.59 -3.41 -8.20
C VAL A 29 3.81 -2.91 -6.78
N ILE A 30 3.01 -3.37 -5.80
CA ILE A 30 3.10 -2.91 -4.42
C ILE A 30 4.47 -3.24 -3.79
N PRO A 31 5.03 -4.45 -3.96
CA PRO A 31 6.39 -4.75 -3.51
C PRO A 31 7.45 -3.83 -4.14
N LEU A 32 7.38 -3.57 -5.45
CA LEU A 32 8.31 -2.65 -6.12
C LEU A 32 8.20 -1.22 -5.59
N LEU A 33 6.98 -0.74 -5.33
CA LEU A 33 6.79 0.57 -4.71
C LEU A 33 7.41 0.61 -3.31
N ALA A 34 7.24 -0.44 -2.50
CA ALA A 34 7.88 -0.53 -1.19
C ALA A 34 9.40 -0.45 -1.28
N GLU A 35 10.02 -1.13 -2.26
CA GLU A 35 11.46 -1.03 -2.53
C GLU A 35 11.87 0.38 -2.97
N TYR A 36 11.13 1.00 -3.90
CA TYR A 36 11.41 2.35 -4.40
C TYR A 36 11.32 3.42 -3.31
N PHE A 37 10.46 3.20 -2.32
CA PHE A 37 10.30 4.10 -1.17
C PHE A 37 11.10 3.69 0.06
N TYR A 38 12.04 2.73 -0.05
CA TYR A 38 12.84 2.26 1.08
C TYR A 38 11.98 1.85 2.29
N GLU A 39 10.90 1.10 2.02
CA GLU A 39 9.91 0.65 3.00
C GLU A 39 9.14 1.78 3.73
N ASP A 40 9.16 3.00 3.20
CA ASP A 40 8.27 4.08 3.67
C ASP A 40 6.83 3.85 3.18
N TRP A 41 6.11 3.04 3.95
CA TRP A 41 4.72 2.67 3.66
C TRP A 41 3.74 3.85 3.65
N SER A 42 4.09 4.98 4.28
CA SER A 42 3.26 6.19 4.20
C SER A 42 3.30 6.79 2.79
N LYS A 43 4.47 6.74 2.13
CA LYS A 43 4.61 7.14 0.71
C LYS A 43 3.98 6.12 -0.24
N VAL A 44 4.12 4.82 0.05
CA VAL A 44 3.44 3.77 -0.74
C VAL A 44 1.92 3.98 -0.69
N ALA A 45 1.36 4.20 0.50
CA ALA A 45 -0.06 4.49 0.67
C ALA A 45 -0.48 5.76 -0.09
N LEU A 46 0.35 6.81 -0.07
CA LEU A 46 0.08 8.04 -0.80
C LEU A 46 -0.03 7.81 -2.31
N VAL A 47 0.88 7.04 -2.91
CA VAL A 47 0.85 6.74 -4.35
C VAL A 47 -0.32 5.83 -4.74
N LEU A 48 -0.76 4.96 -3.82
CA LEU A 48 -1.93 4.11 -4.02
C LEU A 48 -3.28 4.81 -3.75
N GLY A 49 -3.27 6.06 -3.28
CA GLY A 49 -4.50 6.77 -2.89
C GLY A 49 -5.05 6.39 -1.50
N ASP A 50 -4.26 5.66 -0.70
CA ASP A 50 -4.62 5.09 0.60
C ASP A 50 -4.06 5.87 1.80
N ALA A 51 -3.53 7.08 1.59
CA ALA A 51 -2.97 7.90 2.68
C ALA A 51 -4.05 8.49 3.62
N ALA A 52 -5.29 8.60 3.16
CA ALA A 52 -6.39 9.18 3.91
C ALA A 52 -6.64 8.42 5.23
N THR A 53 -6.87 9.14 6.32
CA THR A 53 -7.02 8.55 7.66
C THR A 53 -8.47 8.32 8.07
N ASP A 54 -9.40 8.97 7.38
CA ASP A 54 -10.84 9.01 7.61
C ASP A 54 -11.62 7.91 6.87
N LYS A 55 -10.96 7.19 5.97
CA LYS A 55 -11.53 6.08 5.20
C LYS A 55 -10.58 4.88 5.16
N PRO A 56 -11.10 3.65 5.04
CA PRO A 56 -10.25 2.48 4.84
C PRO A 56 -9.52 2.57 3.50
N GLY A 57 -8.25 2.16 3.47
CA GLY A 57 -7.49 2.05 2.23
C GLY A 57 -8.06 0.95 1.32
N ARG A 58 -7.93 1.13 0.02
CA ARG A 58 -8.43 0.23 -1.03
C ARG A 58 -7.49 -0.94 -1.30
N PHE A 59 -6.19 -0.72 -1.19
CA PHE A 59 -5.12 -1.71 -1.38
C PHE A 59 -4.47 -2.10 -0.06
N LEU A 60 -4.28 -1.12 0.83
CA LEU A 60 -3.60 -1.28 2.11
C LEU A 60 -4.60 -1.16 3.27
N GLU A 61 -4.39 -2.00 4.28
CA GLU A 61 -4.99 -1.85 5.60
C GLU A 61 -3.99 -1.13 6.51
N ARG A 62 -4.48 -0.15 7.27
CA ARG A 62 -3.69 0.59 8.25
C ARG A 62 -4.23 0.30 9.65
N THR A 63 -3.40 -0.29 10.50
CA THR A 63 -3.76 -0.60 11.89
C THR A 63 -2.86 0.17 12.84
N GLU A 64 -3.46 0.82 13.84
CA GLU A 64 -2.69 1.49 14.89
C GLU A 64 -1.93 0.45 15.74
N LEU A 65 -0.63 0.62 15.87
CA LEU A 65 0.20 -0.17 16.77
C LEU A 65 0.14 0.46 18.16
N LYS A 66 -0.58 -0.20 19.05
CA LYS A 66 -0.56 0.15 20.46
C LYS A 66 0.86 -0.07 21.02
N PRO A 67 1.39 0.85 21.82
CA PRO A 67 2.66 0.64 22.49
C PRO A 67 2.59 -0.61 23.39
N PRO A 68 3.70 -1.34 23.57
CA PRO A 68 3.79 -2.42 24.56
C PRO A 68 3.37 -1.92 25.93
N ILE A 69 2.57 -2.72 26.64
CA ILE A 69 2.17 -2.42 28.02
C ILE A 69 3.30 -2.89 28.94
N GLY A 70 4.05 -1.96 29.51
CA GLY A 70 5.10 -2.24 30.48
C GLY A 70 5.30 -1.07 31.43
N PRO A 71 5.72 -1.31 32.68
CA PRO A 71 5.94 -0.25 33.66
C PRO A 71 7.02 0.76 33.24
N ASP A 72 7.93 0.35 32.34
CA ASP A 72 9.02 1.18 31.83
C ASP A 72 8.72 1.79 30.44
N PHE A 73 7.51 1.61 29.90
CA PHE A 73 7.14 2.12 28.58
C PHE A 73 6.38 3.44 28.73
N GLU A 74 7.13 4.55 28.79
CA GLU A 74 6.52 5.87 28.61
C GLU A 74 5.97 5.97 27.18
N GLY A 75 4.68 6.29 27.07
CA GLY A 75 3.90 6.24 25.82
C GLY A 75 4.69 6.69 24.59
N GLY A 76 5.03 5.72 23.74
CA GLY A 76 5.71 5.98 22.48
C GLY A 76 4.80 6.69 21.47
N GLU A 77 5.41 7.26 20.43
CA GLU A 77 4.69 7.82 19.30
C GLU A 77 3.72 6.80 18.69
N THR A 78 2.55 7.27 18.25
CA THR A 78 1.60 6.45 17.50
C THR A 78 2.28 5.90 16.25
N ARG A 79 2.47 4.59 16.20
CA ARG A 79 2.99 3.88 15.04
C ARG A 79 1.86 3.21 14.29
N TRP A 80 2.01 3.12 12.98
CA TRP A 80 1.06 2.44 12.12
C TRP A 80 1.69 1.20 11.52
N ARG A 81 0.95 0.11 11.50
CA ARG A 81 1.25 -1.05 10.67
C ARG A 81 0.45 -0.94 9.39
N TRP A 82 1.13 -1.10 8.28
CA TRP A 82 0.51 -1.24 6.97
C TRP A 82 0.54 -2.70 6.56
N THR A 83 -0.53 -3.18 5.93
CA THR A 83 -0.59 -4.55 5.40
C THR A 83 -1.33 -4.54 4.08
N VAL A 84 -0.85 -5.28 3.10
CA VAL A 84 -1.54 -5.42 1.81
C VAL A 84 -2.80 -6.26 2.04
N ARG A 85 -3.96 -5.77 1.61
CA ARG A 85 -5.23 -6.47 1.78
C ARG A 85 -5.23 -7.79 0.99
N SER A 86 -5.83 -8.83 1.58
CA SER A 86 -6.07 -10.13 0.91
C SER A 86 -7.05 -10.00 -0.27
N GLU A 87 -7.98 -9.06 -0.17
CA GLU A 87 -8.90 -8.65 -1.23
C GLU A 87 -8.93 -7.13 -1.30
N PHE A 88 -8.68 -6.58 -2.49
CA PHE A 88 -8.75 -5.15 -2.72
C PHE A 88 -10.21 -4.70 -2.75
N ALA A 89 -10.45 -3.44 -2.39
CA ALA A 89 -11.80 -2.87 -2.45
C ALA A 89 -12.37 -2.96 -3.87
N THR A 90 -13.70 -3.10 -4.00
CA THR A 90 -14.36 -3.22 -5.30
C THR A 90 -14.06 -2.02 -6.20
N ASP A 91 -13.98 -0.83 -5.61
CA ASP A 91 -13.66 0.45 -6.24
C ASP A 91 -12.15 0.77 -6.27
N ALA A 92 -11.26 -0.19 -5.99
CA ALA A 92 -9.83 0.07 -5.85
C ALA A 92 -9.19 0.81 -7.04
N TYR A 93 -9.70 0.59 -8.24
CA TYR A 93 -9.19 1.18 -9.48
C TYR A 93 -10.01 2.38 -9.99
N ALA A 94 -11.02 2.84 -9.25
CA ALA A 94 -11.95 3.88 -9.71
C ALA A 94 -11.27 5.24 -9.94
N ASP A 95 -10.23 5.56 -9.18
CA ASP A 95 -9.56 6.87 -9.21
C ASP A 95 -8.34 6.92 -10.17
N PHE A 96 -8.05 5.84 -10.91
CA PHE A 96 -6.90 5.76 -11.84
C PHE A 96 -7.24 6.21 -13.29
N GLN A 97 -8.19 7.14 -13.46
CA GLN A 97 -8.59 7.67 -14.77
C GLN A 97 -7.70 8.80 -15.29
#